data_AF-A0A7Y5Z543-F1
#
_entry.id   AF-A0A7Y5Z543-F1
#
_cell.length_a   1.000
_cell.length_b   1.000
_cell.length_c   1.000
_cell.angle_alpha   90.00
_cell.angle_beta   90.00
_cell.angle_gamma   90.00
#
_symmetry.space_group_name_H-M   'P 1'
#
loop_
_entity.id
_entity.type
_entity.pdbx_description
1 polymer ?
#
loop_
_entity_poly.entity_id
_entity_poly.type
_entity_poly.pdbx_seq_one_letter_code
_entity_poly.pdbx_strand_id
1 'polypeptide(L)'
;MMSSPLNQEQTVRARKNYAVLMQKLASIGNAPVALAVGCDEATISRMKPEKFQQFAEILAVLGLKIVPEEMRCFNEQDIAMFIHGSKRWMEHIQGVDQLAEG
;
A
#
# COMPACT_ATOMS: atom_id res chain seq x y z
N MET A 1 -17.09 -15.26 -17.38
CA MET A 1 -16.40 -14.01 -17.01
C MET A 1 -15.31 -13.75 -18.03
N MET A 2 -15.38 -12.68 -18.81
CA MET A 2 -14.31 -12.31 -19.75
C MET A 2 -13.10 -11.83 -18.96
N SER A 3 -12.01 -12.59 -18.98
CA SER A 3 -10.72 -12.15 -18.46
C SER A 3 -10.09 -11.19 -19.48
N SER A 4 -10.41 -9.90 -19.37
CA SER A 4 -9.67 -8.87 -20.11
C SER A 4 -8.24 -8.78 -19.56
N PRO A 5 -7.25 -8.43 -20.40
CA PRO A 5 -5.91 -8.08 -19.92
C PRO A 5 -5.98 -6.94 -18.90
N LEU A 6 -4.94 -6.82 -18.05
CA LEU A 6 -4.89 -5.78 -17.02
C LEU A 6 -5.18 -4.40 -17.63
N ASN A 7 -6.09 -3.66 -17.00
CA ASN A 7 -6.33 -2.27 -17.38
C ASN A 7 -5.15 -1.38 -16.91
N GLN A 8 -5.16 -0.10 -17.31
CA GLN A 8 -4.08 0.82 -16.98
C GLN A 8 -3.88 1.01 -15.46
N GLU A 9 -4.97 1.10 -14.70
CA GLU A 9 -4.91 1.27 -13.25
C GLU A 9 -4.33 0.04 -12.56
N GLN A 10 -4.77 -1.16 -12.95
CA GLN A 10 -4.25 -2.43 -12.48
C GLN A 10 -2.76 -2.56 -12.82
N THR A 11 -2.34 -2.15 -14.01
CA THR A 11 -0.93 -2.15 -14.42
C THR A 11 -0.09 -1.24 -13.53
N VAL A 12 -0.58 -0.03 -13.22
CA VAL A 12 0.10 0.91 -12.33
C VAL A 12 0.17 0.34 -10.90
N ARG A 13 -0.91 -0.24 -10.40
CA ARG A 13 -0.96 -0.85 -9.06
C ARG A 13 -0.03 -2.05 -8.95
N ALA A 14 0.00 -2.93 -9.96
CA ALA A 14 0.90 -4.08 -10.00
C ALA A 14 2.37 -3.64 -9.94
N ARG A 15 2.75 -2.61 -10.72
CA ARG A 15 4.11 -2.03 -10.67
C ARG A 15 4.46 -1.50 -9.28
N LYS A 16 3.55 -0.78 -8.63
CA LYS A 16 3.76 -0.29 -7.25
C LYS A 16 3.92 -1.43 -6.26
N ASN A 17 3.04 -2.43 -6.32
CA ASN A 17 3.11 -3.62 -5.45
C ASN A 17 4.45 -4.35 -5.61
N TYR A 18 4.89 -4.59 -6.86
CA TYR A 18 6.17 -5.23 -7.13
C TYR A 18 7.36 -4.42 -6.60
N ALA A 19 7.35 -3.10 -6.81
CA ALA A 19 8.42 -2.22 -6.33
C ALA A 19 8.55 -2.26 -4.79
N VAL A 20 7.44 -2.16 -4.06
CA VAL A 20 7.44 -2.23 -2.59
C VAL A 20 7.93 -3.61 -2.11
N LEU A 21 7.44 -4.69 -2.73
CA LEU A 21 7.86 -6.06 -2.41
C LEU A 21 9.37 -6.22 -2.59
N MET A 22 9.93 -5.79 -3.72
CA MET A 22 11.36 -5.92 -4.00
C MET A 22 12.21 -5.04 -3.11
N GLN A 23 11.77 -3.81 -2.81
CA GLN A 23 12.47 -2.91 -1.89
C GLN A 23 12.55 -3.50 -0.48
N LYS A 24 11.44 -4.01 0.06
CA LYS A 24 11.40 -4.60 1.40
C LYS A 24 12.16 -5.93 1.44
N LEU A 25 12.04 -6.77 0.41
CA LEU A 25 12.81 -8.00 0.31
C LEU A 25 14.32 -7.75 0.23
N ALA A 26 14.75 -6.72 -0.49
CA ALA A 26 16.16 -6.31 -0.53
C ALA A 26 16.66 -5.79 0.82
N SER A 27 15.82 -5.08 1.57
CA SER A 27 16.16 -4.57 2.90
C SER A 27 16.28 -5.67 3.97
N ILE A 28 15.51 -6.76 3.85
CA ILE A 28 15.50 -7.87 4.83
C ILE A 28 16.47 -8.98 4.42
N GLY A 29 16.56 -9.28 3.12
CA GLY A 29 17.35 -10.38 2.56
C GLY A 29 16.52 -11.63 2.27
N ASN A 30 17.00 -12.46 1.35
CA ASN A 30 16.29 -13.68 0.92
C ASN A 30 16.34 -14.77 1.99
N ALA A 31 17.50 -15.00 2.63
CA ALA A 31 17.67 -16.04 3.64
C ALA A 31 16.71 -15.91 4.84
N PRO A 32 16.56 -14.72 5.48
CA PRO A 32 15.61 -14.57 6.58
C PRO A 32 14.15 -14.80 6.16
N VAL A 33 13.78 -14.33 4.97
CA VAL A 33 12.42 -14.54 4.43
C VAL A 33 12.18 -16.01 4.10
N ALA A 34 13.16 -16.70 3.50
CA ALA A 34 13.05 -18.12 3.17
C ALA A 34 12.87 -18.96 4.44
N LEU A 35 13.66 -18.68 5.48
CA LEU A 35 13.52 -19.33 6.79
C LEU A 35 12.11 -19.13 7.38
N ALA A 36 11.58 -17.90 7.36
CA ALA A 36 10.27 -17.59 7.93
C ALA A 36 9.11 -18.24 7.15
N VAL A 37 9.26 -18.39 5.83
CA VAL A 37 8.24 -18.99 4.95
C VAL A 37 8.38 -20.52 4.86
N GLY A 38 9.45 -21.09 5.42
CA GLY A 38 9.69 -22.54 5.43
C GLY A 38 10.20 -23.08 4.09
N CYS A 39 10.98 -22.30 3.35
CA CYS A 39 11.63 -22.73 2.10
C CYS A 39 13.14 -22.44 2.10
N ASP A 40 13.85 -22.99 1.12
CA ASP A 40 15.26 -22.68 0.90
C ASP A 40 15.44 -21.29 0.24
N GLU A 41 16.58 -20.65 0.51
CA GLU A 41 16.91 -19.34 -0.07
C GLU A 41 16.90 -19.36 -1.61
N ALA A 42 17.33 -20.47 -2.22
CA ALA A 42 17.33 -20.58 -3.66
C ALA A 42 15.90 -20.61 -4.24
N THR A 43 14.89 -21.07 -3.49
CA THR A 43 13.48 -20.95 -3.89
C THR A 43 13.05 -19.49 -3.97
N ILE A 44 13.35 -18.68 -2.96
CA ILE A 44 13.05 -17.23 -3.00
C ILE A 44 13.80 -16.53 -4.13
N SER A 45 15.05 -16.93 -4.38
CA SER A 45 15.84 -16.40 -5.51
C SER A 45 15.20 -16.73 -6.87
N ARG A 46 14.79 -17.99 -7.08
CA ARG A 46 14.13 -18.46 -8.32
C ARG A 46 12.77 -17.83 -8.58
N MET A 47 12.10 -17.31 -7.56
CA MET A 47 10.83 -16.59 -7.74
C MET A 47 11.01 -15.22 -8.41
N LYS A 48 12.23 -14.68 -8.43
CA LYS A 48 12.53 -13.40 -9.07
C LYS A 48 12.89 -13.58 -10.55
N PRO A 49 12.48 -12.64 -11.42
CA PRO A 49 11.47 -11.61 -11.20
C PRO A 49 10.02 -12.10 -11.45
N GLU A 50 9.82 -13.17 -12.21
CA GLU A 50 8.54 -13.46 -12.87
C GLU A 50 7.44 -13.83 -11.88
N LYS A 51 7.71 -14.67 -10.87
CA LYS A 51 6.68 -15.10 -9.91
C LYS A 51 6.22 -13.96 -9.02
N PHE A 52 7.13 -13.08 -8.62
CA PHE A 52 6.77 -11.90 -7.85
C PHE A 52 6.03 -10.86 -8.67
N GLN A 53 6.36 -10.71 -9.96
CA GLN A 53 5.60 -9.89 -10.88
C GLN A 53 4.16 -10.43 -11.04
N GLN A 54 4.00 -11.74 -11.28
CA GLN A 54 2.69 -12.40 -11.34
C GLN A 54 1.89 -12.20 -10.04
N PHE A 55 2.55 -12.32 -8.89
CA PHE A 55 1.90 -12.08 -7.59
C PHE A 55 1.41 -10.63 -7.45
N ALA A 56 2.22 -9.66 -7.85
CA ALA A 56 1.83 -8.25 -7.82
C ALA A 56 0.65 -7.93 -8.75
N GLU A 57 0.58 -8.58 -9.91
CA GLU A 57 -0.54 -8.50 -10.86
C GLU A 57 -1.82 -9.12 -10.30
N ILE A 58 -1.72 -10.30 -9.67
CA ILE A 58 -2.84 -10.95 -8.98
C ILE A 58 -3.42 -9.99 -7.94
N LEU A 59 -2.58 -9.42 -7.06
CA LEU A 59 -3.03 -8.46 -6.06
C LEU A 59 -3.72 -7.25 -6.70
N ALA A 60 -3.19 -6.76 -7.83
CA ALA A 60 -3.78 -5.62 -8.51
C ALA A 60 -5.17 -5.91 -9.08
N VAL A 61 -5.38 -7.09 -9.67
CA VAL A 61 -6.67 -7.57 -10.16
C VAL A 61 -7.67 -7.73 -9.02
N LEU A 62 -7.22 -8.23 -7.86
CA LEU A 62 -8.04 -8.38 -6.66
C LEU A 62 -8.34 -7.06 -5.94
N GLY A 63 -7.85 -5.91 -6.42
CA GLY A 63 -8.04 -4.62 -5.77
C GLY A 63 -7.18 -4.42 -4.51
N LEU A 64 -6.16 -5.26 -4.31
CA LEU A 64 -5.28 -5.23 -3.15
C LEU A 64 -4.00 -4.43 -3.43
N LYS A 65 -3.54 -3.71 -2.40
CA LYS A 65 -2.28 -2.96 -2.40
C LYS A 65 -1.35 -3.48 -1.32
N ILE A 66 -0.05 -3.53 -1.61
CA ILE A 66 0.97 -3.79 -0.60
C ILE A 66 1.33 -2.46 0.07
N VAL A 67 1.20 -2.43 1.39
CA VAL A 67 1.51 -1.27 2.22
C VAL A 67 2.38 -1.75 3.38
N PRO A 68 3.51 -1.08 3.68
CA PRO A 68 4.34 -1.43 4.83
C PRO A 68 3.55 -1.39 6.14
N GLU A 69 3.90 -2.26 7.09
CA GLU A 69 3.17 -2.41 8.35
C GLU A 69 3.18 -1.14 9.22
N GLU A 70 4.25 -0.35 9.11
CA GLU A 70 4.39 0.93 9.79
C GLU A 70 3.42 2.01 9.28
N MET A 71 2.79 1.79 8.12
CA MET A 71 1.86 2.74 7.50
C MET A 71 0.41 2.37 7.79
N ARG A 72 -0.47 3.38 7.85
CA ARG A 72 -1.91 3.19 8.02
C ARG A 72 -2.66 3.50 6.72
N CYS A 73 -3.67 2.70 6.43
CA CYS A 73 -4.61 2.97 5.35
C CYS A 73 -5.87 3.60 5.91
N PHE A 74 -6.29 4.71 5.32
CA PHE A 74 -7.53 5.40 5.67
C PHE A 74 -8.46 5.43 4.47
N ASN A 75 -9.76 5.51 4.73
CA ASN A 75 -10.73 5.79 3.68
C ASN A 75 -10.59 7.26 3.25
N GLU A 76 -10.47 7.50 1.95
CA GLU A 76 -10.29 8.85 1.41
C GLU A 76 -11.45 9.78 1.74
N GLN A 77 -12.68 9.26 1.79
CA GLN A 77 -13.87 10.04 2.12
C GLN A 77 -13.86 10.50 3.58
N ASP A 78 -13.43 9.64 4.51
CA ASP A 78 -13.33 9.97 5.92
C ASP A 78 -12.27 11.08 6.12
N ILE A 79 -11.10 10.93 5.50
CA ILE A 79 -10.04 11.95 5.56
C ILE A 79 -10.50 13.26 4.92
N ALA A 80 -11.20 13.21 3.78
CA ALA A 80 -11.75 14.39 3.15
C ALA A 80 -12.76 15.12 4.05
N MET A 81 -13.62 14.36 4.74
CA MET A 81 -14.56 14.90 5.73
C MET A 81 -13.82 15.61 6.87
N PHE A 82 -12.81 14.96 7.47
CA PHE A 82 -12.01 15.55 8.53
C PHE A 82 -11.33 16.85 8.07
N ILE A 83 -10.72 16.84 6.88
CA ILE A 83 -10.05 18.03 6.33
C ILE A 83 -11.06 19.15 6.10
N HIS A 84 -12.23 18.86 5.53
CA HIS A 84 -13.25 19.87 5.25
C HIS A 84 -13.83 20.46 6.55
N GLY A 85 -14.14 19.62 7.54
CA GLY A 85 -14.62 20.05 8.85
C GLY A 85 -13.60 20.94 9.56
N SER A 86 -12.32 20.52 9.60
CA SER A 86 -11.25 21.31 10.20
C SER A 86 -11.07 22.66 9.52
N LYS A 87 -11.09 22.72 8.17
CA LYS A 87 -11.00 23.99 7.43
C LYS A 87 -12.16 24.93 7.75
N ARG A 88 -13.38 24.42 7.71
CA ARG A 88 -14.58 25.22 8.04
C ARG A 88 -14.50 25.78 9.46
N TRP A 89 -14.07 24.98 10.43
CA TRP A 89 -13.93 25.43 11.81
C TRP A 89 -12.81 26.46 11.98
N MET A 90 -11.65 26.26 11.33
CA MET A 90 -10.55 27.23 11.32
C MET A 90 -10.93 28.58 10.69
N GLU A 91 -11.79 28.59 9.67
CA GLU A 91 -12.32 29.83 9.08
C GLU A 91 -13.18 30.66 10.06
N HIS A 92 -13.74 30.02 11.11
CA HIS A 92 -14.59 30.68 12.09
C HIS A 92 -13.84 31.15 13.34
N ILE A 93 -12.58 30.73 13.55
CA ILE A 93 -11.76 31.16 14.68
C ILE A 93 -11.00 32.44 14.30
N GLN A 94 -11.39 33.57 14.90
CA GLN A 94 -10.72 34.87 14.69
C GLN A 94 -9.72 35.24 15.80
N GLY A 95 -9.57 34.41 16.85
CA GLY A 95 -8.63 34.67 17.96
C GLY A 95 -8.58 33.54 19.00
N VAL A 96 -7.50 33.52 19.80
CA VAL A 96 -7.20 32.47 20.81
C VAL A 96 -8.26 32.39 21.91
N ASP A 97 -8.99 33.48 22.17
CA ASP A 97 -10.00 33.58 23.23
C ASP A 97 -11.23 32.68 23.03
N GLN A 98 -11.42 32.12 21.83
CA GLN A 98 -12.55 31.22 21.50
C GLN A 98 -12.25 29.73 21.73
N LEU A 99 -11.04 29.38 22.20
CA LEU A 99 -10.59 27.99 22.40
C LEU A 99 -10.85 27.44 23.82
N ALA A 100 -11.45 28.22 24.72
CA ALA A 100 -11.47 27.92 26.16
C ALA A 100 -12.78 27.33 26.71
N GLU A 101 -13.86 27.20 25.93
CA GLU A 101 -15.12 26.62 26.43
C GLU A 101 -15.63 25.51 25.52
N GLY A 102 -15.40 24.27 25.96
CA GLY A 102 -15.90 23.02 25.37
C GLY A 102 -15.56 21.84 26.27
#